data_AF-A0A1Q6QVR4-F1
#
_entry.id   AF-A0A1Q6QVR4-F1
#
_cell.length_a   1.000
_cell.length_b   1.000
_cell.length_c   1.000
_cell.angle_alpha   90.00
_cell.angle_beta   90.00
_cell.angle_gamma   90.00
#
_symmetry.space_group_name_H-M   'P 1'
#
loop_
_entity.id
_entity.type
_entity.pdbx_description
1 polymer ?
#
loop_
_entity_poly.entity_id
_entity_poly.type
_entity_poly.pdbx_seq_one_letter_code
_entity_poly.pdbx_strand_id
1 'polypeptide(L)'
;MTYFIISFVIIILLVVVMSLILKNAVKQVDEKSKSYFVDKLKEYDYLIDEKEKKLSELESELLKRKNGLNDNSLSESGPKYDFDTSIIDLLTETNYLDKNIFELNKKIEQKFIINYEDLIKDFLSNIKGDNRYDFCVKLRNKFTPDEIYNIELMLPEERNAYLKKTLSEEEYKVYEIYLASNKFNMEDFIDYLNRLIELNDPTVVILVPNDKVNYDYIDKNIKTKVSDGIYKGIKILYRNKVYDFSLNEGNV
;
A
#
# COMPACT_ATOMS: atom_id res chain seq x y z
N MET A 1 69.88 -33.68 10.14
CA MET A 1 69.71 -32.62 11.16
C MET A 1 70.10 -31.24 10.63
N THR A 2 71.34 -31.03 10.16
CA THR A 2 71.81 -29.73 9.64
C THR A 2 70.98 -29.17 8.47
N TYR A 3 70.67 -29.98 7.45
CA TYR A 3 69.83 -29.55 6.32
C TYR A 3 68.40 -29.15 6.71
N PHE A 4 67.84 -29.79 7.76
CA PHE A 4 66.51 -29.48 8.26
C PHE A 4 66.47 -28.14 8.98
N ILE A 5 67.53 -27.84 9.76
CA ILE A 5 67.70 -26.55 10.46
C ILE A 5 67.88 -25.42 9.44
N ILE A 6 68.69 -25.63 8.39
CA ILE A 6 68.91 -24.63 7.34
C ILE A 6 67.61 -24.33 6.57
N SER A 7 66.84 -25.36 6.21
CA SER A 7 65.54 -25.18 5.56
C SER A 7 64.56 -24.39 6.43
N PHE A 8 64.54 -24.65 7.74
CA PHE A 8 63.67 -23.94 8.68
C PHE A 8 64.06 -22.45 8.81
N VAL A 9 65.35 -22.14 8.83
CA VAL A 9 65.85 -20.75 8.87
C VAL A 9 65.47 -19.98 7.59
N ILE A 10 65.52 -20.62 6.43
CA ILE A 10 65.13 -20.01 5.14
C ILE A 10 63.63 -19.69 5.12
N ILE A 11 62.79 -20.57 5.66
CA ILE A 11 61.34 -20.35 5.74
C ILE A 11 61.03 -19.15 6.65
N ILE A 12 61.67 -19.06 7.82
CA ILE A 12 61.50 -17.92 8.73
C ILE A 12 61.94 -16.61 8.05
N LEU A 13 63.06 -16.62 7.32
CA LEU A 13 63.53 -15.46 6.59
C LEU A 13 62.51 -14.99 5.52
N LEU A 14 61.94 -15.91 4.76
CA LEU A 14 60.93 -15.60 3.74
C LEU A 14 59.66 -14.99 4.36
N VAL A 15 59.22 -15.50 5.51
CA VAL A 15 58.06 -14.96 6.23
C VAL A 15 58.33 -13.53 6.70
N VAL A 16 59.54 -13.25 7.21
CA VAL A 16 59.93 -11.90 7.63
C VAL A 16 59.97 -10.94 6.44
N VAL A 17 60.52 -11.36 5.30
CA VAL A 17 60.56 -10.55 4.07
C VAL A 17 59.13 -10.24 3.58
N MET A 18 58.23 -11.23 3.56
CA MET A 18 56.83 -11.01 3.19
C MET A 18 56.12 -10.03 4.14
N SER A 19 56.37 -10.14 5.45
CA SER A 19 55.81 -9.20 6.42
C SER A 19 56.30 -7.76 6.21
N LEU A 20 57.56 -7.56 5.79
CA LEU A 20 58.11 -6.24 5.48
C LEU A 20 57.47 -5.64 4.22
N ILE A 21 57.28 -6.45 3.18
CA ILE A 21 56.62 -6.02 1.94
C ILE A 21 55.17 -5.60 2.24
N LEU A 22 54.43 -6.40 3.02
CA LEU A 22 53.06 -6.08 3.41
C LEU A 22 53.00 -4.78 4.22
N LYS A 23 53.91 -4.57 5.17
CA LYS A 23 53.97 -3.36 5.99
C LYS A 23 54.24 -2.11 5.13
N ASN A 24 55.09 -2.22 4.12
CA ASN A 24 55.37 -1.11 3.20
C ASN A 24 54.20 -0.84 2.24
N ALA A 25 53.53 -1.89 1.75
CA ALA A 25 52.33 -1.75 0.92
C ALA A 25 51.18 -1.07 1.69
N VAL A 26 50.94 -1.47 2.93
CA VAL A 26 49.91 -0.86 3.80
C VAL A 26 50.21 0.62 4.06
N LYS A 27 51.47 0.99 4.29
CA LYS A 27 51.85 2.40 4.45
C LYS A 27 51.57 3.23 3.19
N GLN A 28 51.92 2.73 2.01
CA GLN A 28 51.66 3.43 0.76
C GLN A 28 50.16 3.55 0.46
N VAL A 29 49.37 2.53 0.79
CA VAL A 29 47.91 2.56 0.63
C VAL A 29 47.27 3.53 1.61
N ASP A 30 47.71 3.58 2.87
CA ASP A 30 47.20 4.53 3.88
C ASP A 30 47.49 5.99 3.48
N GLU A 31 48.70 6.29 3.01
CA GLU A 31 49.06 7.63 2.52
C GLU A 31 48.23 8.05 1.29
N LYS A 32 48.09 7.15 0.31
CA LYS A 32 47.27 7.41 -0.89
C LYS A 32 45.80 7.55 -0.57
N SER A 33 45.28 6.74 0.36
CA SER A 33 43.87 6.77 0.75
C SER A 33 43.56 8.08 1.48
N LYS A 34 44.40 8.49 2.45
CA LYS A 34 44.25 9.78 3.15
C LYS A 34 44.28 10.96 2.19
N SER A 35 45.22 10.99 1.24
CA SER A 35 45.26 12.04 0.22
C SER A 35 43.99 12.05 -0.62
N TYR A 36 43.57 10.90 -1.14
CA TYR A 36 42.38 10.80 -1.98
C TYR A 36 41.09 11.24 -1.28
N PHE A 37 40.91 10.87 0.00
CA PHE A 37 39.75 11.31 0.78
C PHE A 37 39.80 12.81 1.08
N VAL A 38 40.97 13.36 1.42
CA VAL A 38 41.14 14.79 1.67
C VAL A 38 40.89 15.61 0.40
N ASP A 39 41.38 15.16 -0.75
CA ASP A 39 41.18 15.84 -2.02
C ASP A 39 39.71 15.79 -2.46
N LYS A 40 39.03 14.65 -2.24
CA LYS A 40 37.59 14.53 -2.50
C LYS A 40 36.75 15.41 -1.58
N LEU A 41 37.11 15.55 -0.30
CA LEU A 41 36.42 16.45 0.62
C LEU A 41 36.56 17.91 0.20
N LYS A 42 37.75 18.34 -0.22
CA LYS A 42 37.97 19.70 -0.75
C LYS A 42 37.18 19.96 -2.02
N GLU A 43 37.03 18.96 -2.89
CA GLU A 43 36.20 19.06 -4.10
C GLU A 43 34.72 19.24 -3.75
N TYR A 44 34.22 18.56 -2.71
CA TYR A 44 32.85 18.77 -2.22
C TYR A 44 32.67 20.14 -1.58
N ASP A 45 33.62 20.60 -0.75
CA ASP A 45 33.56 21.94 -0.16
C ASP A 45 33.51 23.03 -1.25
N TYR A 46 34.33 22.89 -2.30
CA TYR A 46 34.31 23.79 -3.45
C TYR A 46 32.95 23.80 -4.18
N LEU A 47 32.35 22.62 -4.38
CA LEU A 47 31.03 22.50 -5.01
C LEU A 47 29.92 23.11 -4.14
N ILE A 48 30.01 22.96 -2.81
CA ILE A 48 29.07 23.57 -1.86
C ILE A 48 29.18 25.09 -1.94
N ASP A 49 30.39 25.65 -1.88
CA ASP A 49 30.64 27.09 -1.99
C ASP A 49 30.12 27.66 -3.33
N GLU A 50 30.32 26.95 -4.45
CA GLU A 50 29.82 27.37 -5.76
C GLU A 50 28.28 27.40 -5.79
N LYS A 51 27.64 26.40 -5.16
CA LYS A 51 26.18 26.31 -5.10
C LYS A 51 25.58 27.37 -4.17
N GLU A 52 26.20 27.62 -3.02
CA GLU A 52 25.79 28.69 -2.10
C GLU A 52 25.90 30.06 -2.76
N LYS A 53 26.99 30.32 -3.49
CA LYS A 53 27.15 31.58 -4.23
C LYS A 53 26.06 31.76 -5.30
N LYS A 54 25.79 30.73 -6.10
CA LYS A 54 24.69 30.76 -7.10
C LYS A 54 23.33 30.96 -6.44
N LEU A 55 23.08 30.36 -5.28
CA LEU A 55 21.85 30.56 -4.52
C LEU A 55 21.71 32.02 -4.06
N SER A 56 22.78 32.60 -3.52
CA SER A 56 22.79 34.00 -3.07
C SER A 56 22.58 34.99 -4.22
N GLU A 57 23.16 34.72 -5.40
CA GLU A 57 22.96 35.52 -6.60
C GLU A 57 21.49 35.47 -7.06
N LEU A 58 20.89 34.28 -7.12
CA LEU A 58 19.48 34.08 -7.47
C LEU A 58 18.53 34.75 -6.47
N GLU A 59 18.78 34.63 -5.17
CA GLU A 59 18.00 35.32 -4.13
C GLU A 59 18.08 36.84 -4.30
N SER A 60 19.29 37.38 -4.55
CA SER A 60 19.49 38.81 -4.78
C SER A 60 18.79 39.31 -6.05
N GLU A 61 18.74 38.49 -7.10
CA GLU A 61 18.06 38.80 -8.35
C GLU A 61 16.53 38.78 -8.17
N LEU A 62 15.99 37.80 -7.45
CA LEU A 62 14.57 37.76 -7.07
C LEU A 62 14.18 38.98 -6.23
N LEU A 63 15.03 39.40 -5.29
CA LEU A 63 14.78 40.55 -4.44
C LEU A 63 14.81 41.86 -5.24
N LYS A 64 15.73 41.99 -6.21
CA LYS A 64 15.76 43.11 -7.16
C LYS A 64 14.53 43.15 -8.07
N ARG A 65 14.10 41.99 -8.61
CA ARG A 65 12.88 41.90 -9.42
C ARG A 65 11.64 42.30 -8.61
N LYS A 66 11.52 41.80 -7.37
CA LYS A 66 10.42 42.14 -6.46
C LYS A 66 10.36 43.64 -6.17
N ASN A 67 11.50 44.29 -5.96
CA ASN A 67 11.55 45.73 -5.70
C ASN A 67 11.29 46.56 -6.97
N GLY A 68 11.80 46.15 -8.14
CA GLY A 68 11.53 46.83 -9.42
C GLY A 68 10.08 46.74 -9.89
N LEU A 69 9.32 45.73 -9.44
CA LEU A 69 7.88 45.61 -9.67
C LEU A 69 7.05 46.61 -8.83
N ASN A 70 7.57 47.08 -7.69
CA ASN A 70 6.86 48.03 -6.83
C ASN A 70 7.03 49.50 -7.26
N ASP A 71 8.07 49.83 -8.03
CA ASP A 71 8.39 51.23 -8.40
C ASP A 71 7.68 51.74 -9.67
N ASN A 72 7.01 50.87 -10.45
CA ASN A 72 6.37 51.24 -11.72
C ASN A 72 4.83 51.37 -11.67
N SER A 73 4.21 51.42 -10.48
CA SER A 73 2.74 51.52 -10.37
C SER A 73 2.19 52.94 -10.36
N LEU A 74 2.73 53.86 -11.17
CA LEU A 74 2.14 55.18 -11.42
C LEU A 74 2.38 55.61 -12.88
N SER A 75 1.63 55.06 -13.84
CA SER A 75 1.23 55.80 -15.05
C SER A 75 0.15 55.08 -15.88
N GLU A 76 -0.93 55.82 -16.08
CA GLU A 76 -1.84 55.91 -17.22
C GLU A 76 -2.74 54.74 -17.69
N SER A 77 -4.03 55.11 -17.71
CA SER A 77 -5.23 54.54 -18.30
C SER A 77 -5.09 53.94 -19.70
N GLY A 78 -5.37 52.64 -19.80
CA GLY A 78 -5.78 51.91 -21.01
C GLY A 78 -6.71 50.75 -20.59
N PRO A 79 -7.54 50.18 -21.49
CA PRO A 79 -8.48 49.12 -21.10
C PRO A 79 -7.70 47.88 -20.67
N LYS A 80 -7.72 47.57 -19.37
CA LYS A 80 -7.10 46.38 -18.80
C LYS A 80 -8.00 45.17 -19.07
N TYR A 81 -7.50 44.24 -19.86
CA TYR A 81 -8.04 42.88 -19.89
C TYR A 81 -7.60 42.18 -18.60
N ASP A 82 -8.57 41.81 -17.76
CA ASP A 82 -8.34 41.20 -16.45
C ASP A 82 -7.95 39.74 -16.67
N PHE A 83 -6.66 39.46 -16.78
CA PHE A 83 -6.20 38.10 -16.63
C PHE A 83 -6.43 37.71 -15.18
N ASP A 84 -7.13 36.60 -14.97
CA ASP A 84 -7.31 36.00 -13.66
C ASP A 84 -5.92 35.57 -13.12
N THR A 85 -5.25 36.50 -12.44
CA THR A 85 -3.92 36.30 -11.84
C THR A 85 -3.97 35.32 -10.68
N SER A 86 -5.16 34.87 -10.28
CA SER A 86 -5.33 33.83 -9.25
C SER A 86 -4.51 32.58 -9.55
N ILE A 87 -4.31 32.19 -10.82
CA ILE A 87 -3.46 31.04 -11.19
C ILE A 87 -1.97 31.34 -10.97
N ILE A 88 -1.51 32.56 -11.27
CA ILE A 88 -0.12 32.96 -11.07
C ILE A 88 0.17 33.11 -9.58
N ASP A 89 -0.75 33.70 -8.82
CA ASP A 89 -0.68 33.79 -7.37
C ASP A 89 -0.68 32.39 -6.73
N LEU A 90 -1.53 31.45 -7.20
CA LEU A 90 -1.52 30.05 -6.76
C LEU A 90 -0.17 29.38 -7.03
N LEU A 91 0.45 29.61 -8.19
CA LEU A 91 1.76 29.06 -8.56
C LEU A 91 2.91 29.67 -7.74
N THR A 92 2.76 30.90 -7.26
CA THR A 92 3.76 31.56 -6.39
C THR A 92 3.54 31.32 -4.89
N GLU A 93 2.30 31.07 -4.46
CA GLU A 93 1.93 30.76 -3.07
C GLU A 93 2.02 29.27 -2.74
N THR A 94 2.02 28.39 -3.75
CA THR A 94 2.21 26.96 -3.55
C THR A 94 3.65 26.69 -3.09
N ASN A 95 3.80 26.41 -1.79
CA ASN A 95 5.01 25.84 -1.22
C ASN A 95 5.19 24.41 -1.75
N TYR A 96 5.76 24.26 -2.96
CA TYR A 96 6.08 22.97 -3.58
C TYR A 96 7.02 22.07 -2.73
N LEU A 97 7.60 22.60 -1.65
CA LEU A 97 8.45 21.90 -0.70
C LEU A 97 7.97 22.23 0.72
N ASP A 98 6.94 21.53 1.20
CA ASP A 98 6.64 21.52 2.63
C ASP A 98 7.81 20.85 3.37
N LYS A 99 8.75 21.65 3.85
CA LYS A 99 9.95 21.20 4.58
C LYS A 99 9.60 20.34 5.80
N ASN A 100 8.36 20.41 6.28
CA ASN A 100 7.88 19.67 7.44
C ASN A 100 7.21 18.33 7.09
N ILE A 101 7.10 17.94 5.81
CA ILE A 101 6.43 16.69 5.42
C ILE A 101 7.08 15.45 6.04
N PHE A 102 8.40 15.43 6.14
CA PHE A 102 9.14 14.34 6.78
C PHE A 102 8.93 14.32 8.30
N GLU A 103 8.87 15.49 8.94
CA GLU A 103 8.54 15.58 10.37
C GLU A 103 7.09 15.16 10.65
N LEU A 104 6.17 15.53 9.76
CA LEU A 104 4.76 15.15 9.83
C LEU A 104 4.60 13.64 9.67
N ASN A 105 5.24 13.04 8.66
CA ASN A 105 5.27 11.59 8.45
C ASN A 105 5.87 10.87 9.65
N LYS A 106 6.97 11.37 10.22
CA LYS A 106 7.57 10.80 11.43
C LYS A 106 6.61 10.89 12.64
N LYS A 107 5.88 12.00 12.80
CA LYS A 107 4.86 12.15 13.85
C LYS A 107 3.68 11.19 13.64
N ILE A 108 3.24 11.00 12.39
CA ILE A 108 2.21 10.02 12.03
C ILE A 108 2.72 8.61 12.35
N GLU A 109 3.96 8.28 12.00
CA GLU A 109 4.54 6.98 12.33
C GLU A 109 4.61 6.68 13.82
N GLN A 110 4.95 7.69 14.62
CA GLN A 110 5.04 7.59 16.08
C GLN A 110 3.67 7.49 16.76
N LYS A 111 2.63 8.09 16.19
CA LYS A 111 1.28 8.09 16.79
C LYS A 111 0.37 6.98 16.25
N PHE A 112 0.60 6.52 15.02
CA PHE A 112 -0.17 5.46 14.36
C PHE A 112 0.43 4.08 14.65
N ILE A 113 0.49 3.74 15.94
CA ILE A 113 0.93 2.44 16.44
C ILE A 113 -0.32 1.66 16.82
N ILE A 114 -0.85 0.89 15.86
CA ILE A 114 -1.99 0.01 16.06
C ILE A 114 -1.49 -1.43 15.97
N ASN A 115 -1.83 -2.27 16.96
CA ASN A 115 -1.60 -3.71 16.84
C ASN A 115 -2.71 -4.30 15.95
N TYR A 116 -2.41 -4.44 14.66
CA TYR A 116 -3.35 -4.97 13.69
C TYR A 116 -3.71 -6.43 13.95
N GLU A 117 -2.80 -7.22 14.53
CA GLU A 117 -3.08 -8.62 14.84
C GLU A 117 -4.16 -8.74 15.93
N ASP A 118 -4.04 -7.94 17.00
CA ASP A 118 -5.06 -7.91 18.06
C ASP A 118 -6.39 -7.38 17.52
N LEU A 119 -6.35 -6.34 16.68
CA LEU A 119 -7.55 -5.81 16.02
C LEU A 119 -8.26 -6.87 15.18
N ILE A 120 -7.51 -7.68 14.42
CA ILE A 120 -8.08 -8.77 13.61
C ILE A 120 -8.67 -9.86 14.51
N LYS A 121 -7.99 -10.23 15.61
CA LYS A 121 -8.51 -11.22 16.57
C LYS A 121 -9.79 -10.73 17.25
N ASP A 122 -9.81 -9.48 17.68
CA ASP A 122 -10.99 -8.84 18.26
C ASP A 122 -12.13 -8.79 17.23
N PHE A 123 -11.83 -8.46 15.98
CA PHE A 123 -12.80 -8.50 14.89
C PHE A 123 -13.40 -9.90 14.70
N LEU A 124 -12.56 -10.94 14.65
CA LEU A 124 -13.00 -12.33 14.54
C LEU A 124 -13.85 -12.79 15.72
N SER A 125 -13.51 -12.39 16.95
CA SER A 125 -14.29 -12.75 18.15
C SER A 125 -15.71 -12.18 18.13
N ASN A 126 -15.90 -11.04 17.45
CA ASN A 126 -17.20 -10.40 17.27
C ASN A 126 -18.01 -11.02 16.12
N ILE A 127 -17.39 -11.81 15.26
CA ILE A 127 -18.07 -12.54 14.19
C ILE A 127 -18.64 -13.83 14.77
N LYS A 128 -19.97 -13.93 14.82
CA LYS A 128 -20.65 -15.19 15.17
C LYS A 128 -20.36 -16.21 14.06
N GLY A 129 -19.85 -17.39 14.43
CA GLY A 129 -19.76 -18.54 13.54
C GLY A 129 -21.15 -18.94 13.07
N ASP A 130 -21.49 -18.56 11.84
CA ASP A 130 -22.83 -18.71 11.31
C ASP A 130 -22.81 -19.75 10.19
N ASN A 131 -23.40 -20.93 10.44
CA ASN A 131 -23.50 -22.04 9.49
C ASN A 131 -24.43 -21.75 8.30
N ARG A 132 -24.95 -20.51 8.18
CA ARG A 132 -25.82 -20.07 7.10
C ARG A 132 -25.14 -20.12 5.73
N TYR A 133 -23.83 -19.97 5.66
CA TYR A 133 -23.10 -20.08 4.39
C TYR A 133 -23.27 -21.47 3.75
N ASP A 134 -22.99 -22.52 4.51
CA ASP A 134 -23.11 -23.91 4.05
C ASP A 134 -24.56 -24.24 3.65
N PHE A 135 -25.53 -23.69 4.37
CA PHE A 135 -26.94 -23.79 4.02
C PHE A 135 -27.24 -23.14 2.66
N CYS A 136 -26.83 -21.89 2.44
CA CYS A 136 -27.04 -21.18 1.18
C CYS A 136 -26.37 -21.88 -0.01
N VAL A 137 -25.14 -22.38 0.18
CA VAL A 137 -24.41 -23.14 -0.86
C VAL A 137 -25.13 -24.45 -1.20
N LYS A 138 -25.56 -25.22 -0.20
CA LYS A 138 -26.32 -26.45 -0.41
C LYS A 138 -27.63 -26.19 -1.15
N LEU A 139 -28.36 -25.14 -0.77
CA LEU A 139 -29.60 -24.75 -1.42
C LEU A 139 -29.36 -24.38 -2.89
N ARG A 140 -28.37 -23.54 -3.18
CA ARG A 140 -28.02 -23.15 -4.56
C ARG A 140 -27.63 -24.35 -5.41
N ASN A 141 -26.89 -25.31 -4.85
CA ASN A 141 -26.42 -26.50 -5.56
C ASN A 141 -27.55 -27.47 -5.96
N LYS A 142 -28.74 -27.38 -5.34
CA LYS A 142 -29.91 -28.15 -5.78
C LYS A 142 -30.45 -27.69 -7.13
N PHE A 143 -30.18 -26.44 -7.52
CA PHE A 143 -30.61 -25.86 -8.79
C PHE A 143 -29.51 -26.01 -9.84
N THR A 144 -29.28 -27.24 -10.29
CA THR A 144 -28.39 -27.53 -11.43
C THR A 144 -29.00 -26.99 -12.73
N PRO A 145 -28.22 -26.83 -13.82
CA PRO A 145 -28.77 -26.39 -15.10
C PRO A 145 -29.96 -27.22 -15.59
N ASP A 146 -29.93 -28.53 -15.38
CA ASP A 146 -31.02 -29.43 -15.75
C ASP A 146 -32.27 -29.21 -14.87
N GLU A 147 -32.09 -29.04 -13.56
CA GLU A 147 -33.19 -28.73 -12.64
C GLU A 147 -33.80 -27.36 -12.95
N ILE A 148 -32.97 -26.36 -13.25
CA ILE A 148 -33.39 -25.02 -13.66
C ILE A 148 -34.27 -25.12 -14.91
N TYR A 149 -33.80 -25.84 -15.93
CA TYR A 149 -34.54 -26.04 -17.18
C TYR A 149 -35.89 -26.74 -16.93
N ASN A 150 -35.91 -27.79 -16.13
CA ASN A 150 -37.14 -28.50 -15.78
C ASN A 150 -38.16 -27.61 -15.06
N ILE A 151 -37.69 -26.81 -14.09
CA ILE A 151 -38.52 -25.88 -13.32
C ILE A 151 -39.10 -24.77 -14.21
N GLU A 152 -38.34 -24.32 -15.21
CA GLU A 152 -38.75 -23.26 -16.13
C GLU A 152 -39.84 -23.72 -17.11
N LEU A 153 -39.84 -25.00 -17.49
CA LEU A 153 -40.87 -25.62 -18.32
C LEU A 153 -42.19 -25.90 -17.57
N MET A 154 -42.18 -25.95 -16.23
CA MET A 154 -43.36 -26.25 -15.42
C MET A 154 -44.34 -25.09 -15.35
N LEU A 155 -45.63 -25.41 -15.26
CA LEU A 155 -46.65 -24.41 -14.95
C LEU A 155 -46.46 -23.87 -13.51
N PRO A 156 -46.85 -22.62 -13.21
CA PRO A 156 -46.62 -22.00 -11.90
C PRO A 156 -47.15 -22.82 -10.70
N GLU A 157 -48.31 -23.46 -10.85
CA GLU A 157 -48.92 -24.27 -9.80
C GLU A 157 -48.16 -25.58 -9.56
N GLU A 158 -47.76 -26.24 -10.65
CA GLU A 158 -46.94 -27.46 -10.63
C GLU A 158 -45.56 -27.19 -10.04
N ARG A 159 -44.94 -26.07 -10.44
CA ARG A 159 -43.65 -25.61 -9.93
C ARG A 159 -43.67 -25.41 -8.42
N ASN A 160 -44.68 -24.69 -7.91
CA ASN A 160 -44.77 -24.42 -6.48
C ASN A 160 -44.96 -25.71 -5.66
N ALA A 161 -45.77 -26.65 -6.17
CA ALA A 161 -45.95 -27.95 -5.55
C ALA A 161 -44.66 -28.78 -5.58
N TYR A 162 -43.93 -28.75 -6.71
CA TYR A 162 -42.64 -29.42 -6.87
C TYR A 162 -41.59 -28.89 -5.90
N LEU A 163 -41.43 -27.56 -5.81
CA LEU A 163 -40.46 -26.93 -4.91
C LEU A 163 -40.80 -27.18 -3.44
N LYS A 164 -42.09 -27.16 -3.07
CA LYS A 164 -42.52 -27.48 -1.70
C LYS A 164 -42.24 -28.93 -1.29
N LYS A 165 -42.24 -29.85 -2.25
CA LYS A 165 -41.93 -31.27 -2.02
C LYS A 165 -40.42 -31.54 -1.99
N THR A 166 -39.66 -30.79 -2.77
CA THR A 166 -38.22 -31.05 -3.00
C THR A 166 -37.32 -30.31 -2.01
N LEU A 167 -37.74 -29.12 -1.55
CA LEU A 167 -37.03 -28.33 -0.57
C LEU A 167 -37.42 -28.72 0.86
N SER A 168 -36.50 -28.53 1.81
CA SER A 168 -36.81 -28.62 3.24
C SER A 168 -37.69 -27.45 3.69
N GLU A 169 -38.29 -27.52 4.88
CA GLU A 169 -39.12 -26.41 5.39
C GLU A 169 -38.33 -25.09 5.50
N GLU A 170 -37.05 -25.13 5.85
CA GLU A 170 -36.20 -23.94 5.96
C GLU A 170 -35.80 -23.39 4.58
N GLU A 171 -35.47 -24.27 3.64
CA GLU A 171 -35.14 -23.89 2.26
C GLU A 171 -36.36 -23.31 1.53
N TYR A 172 -37.54 -23.90 1.75
CA TYR A 172 -38.78 -23.43 1.17
C TYR A 172 -39.18 -22.05 1.69
N LYS A 173 -38.89 -21.72 2.96
CA LYS A 173 -39.08 -20.36 3.48
C LYS A 173 -38.26 -19.32 2.72
N VAL A 174 -37.04 -19.66 2.28
CA VAL A 174 -36.22 -18.75 1.45
C VAL A 174 -36.92 -18.47 0.13
N TYR A 175 -37.52 -19.50 -0.48
CA TYR A 175 -38.32 -19.36 -1.68
C TYR A 175 -39.59 -18.51 -1.45
N GLU A 176 -40.30 -18.71 -0.35
CA GLU A 176 -41.47 -17.88 0.01
C GLU A 176 -41.11 -16.41 0.22
N ILE A 177 -40.00 -16.13 0.89
CA ILE A 177 -39.49 -14.76 1.10
C ILE A 177 -39.20 -14.09 -0.25
N TYR A 178 -38.60 -14.81 -1.19
CA TYR A 178 -38.36 -14.30 -2.53
C TYR A 178 -39.67 -13.98 -3.27
N LEU A 179 -40.65 -14.88 -3.24
CA LEU A 179 -41.96 -14.69 -3.88
C LEU A 179 -42.78 -13.55 -3.26
N ALA A 180 -42.62 -13.28 -1.96
CA ALA A 180 -43.32 -12.19 -1.29
C ALA A 180 -42.93 -10.81 -1.84
N SER A 181 -41.73 -10.68 -2.41
CA SER A 181 -41.17 -9.41 -2.88
C SER A 181 -41.07 -9.31 -4.40
N ASN A 182 -41.14 -10.44 -5.12
CA ASN A 182 -40.87 -10.50 -6.56
C ASN A 182 -41.85 -11.43 -7.28
N LYS A 183 -42.14 -11.12 -8.56
CA LYS A 183 -42.74 -12.11 -9.46
C LYS A 183 -41.68 -13.16 -9.76
N PHE A 184 -42.05 -14.45 -9.70
CA PHE A 184 -41.09 -15.51 -9.94
C PHE A 184 -40.46 -15.41 -11.33
N ASN A 185 -39.14 -15.30 -11.34
CA ASN A 185 -38.26 -15.51 -12.47
C ASN A 185 -37.10 -16.39 -11.99
N MET A 186 -36.79 -17.43 -12.74
CA MET A 186 -35.77 -18.40 -12.32
C MET A 186 -34.37 -17.77 -12.27
N GLU A 187 -34.04 -16.90 -13.22
CA GLU A 187 -32.78 -16.17 -13.26
C GLU A 187 -32.63 -15.27 -12.02
N ASP A 188 -33.65 -14.45 -11.76
CA ASP A 188 -33.67 -13.55 -10.59
C ASP A 188 -33.62 -14.33 -9.26
N PHE A 189 -34.24 -15.51 -9.21
CA PHE A 189 -34.19 -16.37 -8.02
C PHE A 189 -32.79 -16.96 -7.81
N ILE A 190 -32.13 -17.39 -8.87
CA ILE A 190 -30.74 -17.86 -8.82
C ILE A 190 -29.80 -16.74 -8.38
N ASP A 191 -29.97 -15.53 -8.91
CA ASP A 191 -29.18 -14.37 -8.51
C ASP A 191 -29.43 -13.98 -7.05
N TYR A 192 -30.67 -14.09 -6.58
CA TYR A 192 -31.02 -13.94 -5.17
C TYR A 192 -30.26 -14.95 -4.30
N LEU A 193 -30.22 -16.23 -4.69
CA LEU A 193 -29.46 -17.25 -3.95
C LEU A 193 -27.95 -16.98 -3.98
N ASN A 194 -27.40 -16.57 -5.12
CA ASN A 194 -25.98 -16.20 -5.24
C ASN A 194 -25.63 -15.05 -4.29
N ARG A 195 -26.48 -14.02 -4.23
CA ARG A 195 -26.31 -12.88 -3.32
C ARG A 195 -26.42 -13.28 -1.86
N LEU A 196 -27.30 -14.22 -1.52
CA LEU A 196 -27.35 -14.78 -0.16
C LEU A 196 -26.05 -15.51 0.20
N ILE A 197 -25.43 -16.23 -0.74
CA ILE A 197 -24.12 -16.86 -0.52
C ILE A 197 -23.06 -15.79 -0.23
N GLU A 198 -22.97 -14.75 -1.06
CA GLU A 198 -22.00 -13.65 -0.87
C GLU A 198 -22.17 -12.93 0.47
N LEU A 199 -23.41 -12.66 0.88
CA LEU A 199 -23.71 -11.98 2.14
C LEU A 199 -23.40 -12.83 3.38
N ASN A 200 -23.33 -14.15 3.22
CA ASN A 200 -23.01 -15.07 4.31
C ASN A 200 -21.59 -15.62 4.23
N ASP A 201 -20.79 -15.26 3.21
CA ASP A 201 -19.42 -15.74 3.04
C ASP A 201 -18.60 -15.48 4.33
N PRO A 202 -18.01 -16.53 4.94
CA PRO A 202 -17.18 -16.39 6.13
C PRO A 202 -15.81 -15.77 5.82
N THR A 203 -15.43 -15.63 4.55
CA THR A 203 -14.12 -15.12 4.14
C THR A 203 -13.94 -13.66 4.58
N VAL A 204 -12.89 -13.41 5.35
CA VAL A 204 -12.45 -12.06 5.75
C VAL A 204 -11.26 -11.68 4.87
N VAL A 205 -11.43 -10.68 4.02
CA VAL A 205 -10.34 -10.21 3.16
C VAL A 205 -9.65 -9.03 3.83
N ILE A 206 -8.35 -9.13 4.05
CA ILE A 206 -7.55 -8.07 4.67
C ILE A 206 -6.67 -7.43 3.60
N LEU A 207 -6.90 -6.15 3.33
CA LEU A 207 -6.06 -5.37 2.43
C LEU A 207 -4.87 -4.78 3.19
N VAL A 208 -3.68 -5.00 2.65
CA VAL A 208 -2.40 -4.57 3.23
C VAL A 208 -1.61 -3.71 2.22
N PRO A 209 -0.70 -2.84 2.69
CA PRO A 209 0.08 -1.95 1.83
C PRO A 209 1.12 -2.69 0.97
N ASN A 210 1.62 -3.84 1.41
CA ASN A 210 2.67 -4.58 0.70
C ASN A 210 2.63 -6.08 1.03
N ASP A 211 3.37 -6.85 0.24
CA ASP A 211 3.50 -8.31 0.31
C ASP A 211 4.27 -8.82 1.54
N LYS A 212 4.97 -7.96 2.27
CA LYS A 212 5.69 -8.33 3.50
C LYS A 212 4.76 -8.53 4.69
N VAL A 213 3.54 -8.02 4.61
CA VAL A 213 2.52 -8.16 5.65
C VAL A 213 1.53 -9.23 5.22
N ASN A 214 1.39 -10.28 6.03
CA ASN A 214 0.44 -11.36 5.80
C ASN A 214 -0.28 -11.68 7.12
N TYR A 215 -1.60 -11.89 7.08
CA TYR A 215 -2.43 -12.24 8.24
C TYR A 215 -3.19 -13.56 8.07
N ASP A 216 -2.92 -14.32 7.02
CA ASP A 216 -3.57 -15.61 6.69
C ASP A 216 -3.35 -16.66 7.78
N TYR A 217 -2.27 -16.51 8.55
CA TYR A 217 -1.95 -17.41 9.65
C TYR A 217 -2.90 -17.27 10.86
N ILE A 218 -3.66 -16.18 10.95
CA ILE A 218 -4.53 -15.89 12.11
C ILE A 218 -5.75 -16.81 12.12
N ASP A 219 -6.40 -17.01 10.97
CA ASP A 219 -7.58 -17.86 10.83
C ASP A 219 -7.70 -18.39 9.40
N LYS A 220 -8.23 -19.60 9.24
CA LYS A 220 -8.42 -20.26 7.92
C LYS A 220 -9.32 -19.48 6.96
N ASN A 221 -10.19 -18.61 7.48
CA ASN A 221 -11.11 -17.81 6.68
C ASN A 221 -10.52 -16.44 6.31
N ILE A 222 -9.30 -16.12 6.77
CA ILE A 222 -8.62 -14.87 6.41
C ILE A 222 -7.89 -15.05 5.07
N LYS A 223 -8.02 -14.03 4.21
CA LYS A 223 -7.22 -13.89 2.99
C LYS A 223 -6.64 -12.49 2.91
N THR A 224 -5.32 -12.41 2.90
CA THR A 224 -4.58 -11.17 2.78
C THR A 224 -4.36 -10.84 1.31
N LYS A 225 -4.62 -9.58 0.93
CA LYS A 225 -4.40 -9.07 -0.42
C LYS A 225 -3.67 -7.74 -0.37
N VAL A 226 -2.71 -7.56 -1.26
CA VAL A 226 -2.00 -6.28 -1.39
C VAL A 226 -2.89 -5.27 -2.11
N SER A 227 -2.87 -4.01 -1.64
CA SER A 227 -3.61 -2.90 -2.23
C SER A 227 -2.71 -1.66 -2.29
N ASP A 228 -2.36 -1.25 -3.51
CA ASP A 228 -1.46 -0.10 -3.76
C ASP A 228 -2.00 1.23 -3.23
N GLY A 229 -3.32 1.34 -3.03
CA GLY A 229 -3.96 2.54 -2.47
C GLY A 229 -3.74 2.74 -0.97
N ILE A 230 -3.08 1.81 -0.27
CA ILE A 230 -2.84 1.88 1.17
C ILE A 230 -1.38 2.28 1.41
N TYR A 231 -1.17 3.46 1.98
CA TYR A 231 0.14 3.90 2.46
C TYR A 231 0.53 3.16 3.74
N LYS A 232 -0.39 3.09 4.71
CA LYS A 232 -0.15 2.47 6.02
C LYS A 232 -1.45 1.96 6.65
N GLY A 233 -1.38 0.85 7.37
CA GLY A 233 -2.54 0.25 8.06
C GLY A 233 -3.21 -0.85 7.24
N ILE A 234 -4.46 -1.17 7.55
CA ILE A 234 -5.19 -2.26 6.89
C ILE A 234 -6.64 -1.87 6.60
N LYS A 235 -7.26 -2.51 5.61
CA LYS A 235 -8.72 -2.51 5.44
C LYS A 235 -9.24 -3.93 5.59
N ILE A 236 -10.32 -4.10 6.32
CA ILE A 236 -10.97 -5.41 6.49
C ILE A 236 -12.26 -5.40 5.69
N LEU A 237 -12.41 -6.33 4.76
CA LEU A 237 -13.62 -6.54 3.97
C LEU A 237 -14.29 -7.82 4.45
N TYR A 238 -15.55 -7.69 4.88
CA TYR A 238 -16.34 -8.82 5.38
C TYR A 238 -17.83 -8.59 5.09
N ARG A 239 -18.50 -9.56 4.44
CA ARG A 239 -19.95 -9.52 4.13
C ARG A 239 -20.42 -8.18 3.54
N ASN A 240 -19.74 -7.73 2.49
CA ASN A 240 -19.99 -6.45 1.80
C ASN A 240 -19.88 -5.19 2.70
N LYS A 241 -19.12 -5.29 3.80
CA LYS A 241 -18.75 -4.15 4.65
C LYS A 241 -17.25 -3.93 4.58
N VAL A 242 -16.86 -2.66 4.60
CA VAL A 242 -15.46 -2.23 4.63
C VAL A 242 -15.21 -1.56 5.98
N TYR A 243 -14.20 -2.05 6.69
CA TYR A 243 -13.68 -1.45 7.91
C TYR A 243 -12.29 -0.90 7.60
N ASP A 244 -12.19 0.42 7.51
CA ASP A 244 -10.96 1.09 7.10
C ASP A 244 -10.16 1.54 8.33
N PHE A 245 -8.99 0.94 8.52
CA PHE A 245 -8.01 1.32 9.54
C PHE A 245 -6.68 1.73 8.88
N SER A 246 -6.79 2.34 7.70
CA SER A 246 -5.64 2.68 6.88
C SER A 246 -5.57 4.16 6.54
N LEU A 247 -4.35 4.58 6.20
CA LEU A 247 -4.02 5.85 5.59
C LEU A 247 -3.78 5.57 4.11
N ASN A 248 -4.50 6.28 3.25
CA ASN A 248 -4.31 6.21 1.79
C ASN A 248 -3.37 7.34 1.37
N GLU A 249 -2.54 7.11 0.36
CA GLU A 249 -1.90 8.23 -0.35
C GLU A 249 -3.02 8.97 -1.08
N GLY A 250 -3.33 10.20 -0.65
CA GLY A 250 -4.20 11.06 -1.44
C GLY A 250 -3.53 11.33 -2.78
N ASN A 251 -4.22 11.10 -3.88
CA ASN A 251 -3.80 11.62 -5.18
C ASN A 251 -3.81 13.16 -5.05
N VAL A 252 -2.63 13.75 -4.87
CA VAL A 252 -2.38 15.18 -5.00
C VAL A 252 -1.91 15.45 -6.42
#